data_AF-A0A6V8K4R5-F1
#
_entry.id   AF-A0A6V8K4R5-F1
#
_cell.length_a   1.000
_cell.length_b   1.000
_cell.length_c   1.000
_cell.angle_alpha   90.00
_cell.angle_beta   90.00
_cell.angle_gamma   90.00
#
_symmetry.space_group_name_H-M   'P 1'
#
loop_
_entity.id
_entity.type
_entity.pdbx_description
1 polymer ?
#
loop_
_entity_poly.entity_id
_entity_poly.type
_entity_poly.pdbx_seq_one_letter_code
_entity_poly.pdbx_strand_id
1 'polypeptide(L)'
;MSALAGGMILAGCGDEGSSGTEAPATGAAGAGCAPAAGTQLVVLEDDKKLQNTDNIVPAINAKASKPELIAALDKVSAALDTTKLIELNKAVDVDRKTPKVAAEEFATANSLTTGITKGQGGPITIGAANFSENQTLGELYRIVLTAAGYQAKVQQIGNRELYEPALEKGEIQVVPEYAATLADFLNGKVNGASAAAISSPDLDKTMEGLKTVGDKVGLTFGAPSAAQDQNAFAVTKEFADKNGLKTLSDLAAKCSGTATILGGPPECPQRPKCQKGLEEVYSFKAGSFSSLDAGGPQTKSALTTGTISIGLVFSSDGALAAG
;
A
#
# COMPACT_ATOMS: atom_id res chain seq x y z
N MET A 1 -72.20 -30.56 -53.62
CA MET A 1 -70.99 -29.77 -53.93
C MET A 1 -69.90 -30.18 -52.96
N SER A 2 -68.67 -30.31 -53.47
CA SER A 2 -67.44 -30.78 -52.80
C SER A 2 -67.27 -32.30 -52.74
N ALA A 3 -66.37 -32.79 -53.59
CA ALA A 3 -65.90 -34.17 -53.64
C ALA A 3 -64.39 -34.20 -53.91
N LEU A 4 -63.72 -35.17 -53.27
CA LEU A 4 -62.40 -35.80 -53.53
C LEU A 4 -61.15 -34.94 -53.25
N ALA A 5 -60.19 -35.31 -52.38
CA ALA A 5 -59.43 -36.54 -52.08
C ALA A 5 -58.10 -36.69 -52.85
N GLY A 6 -57.05 -37.12 -52.13
CA GLY A 6 -55.71 -37.53 -52.62
C GLY A 6 -54.58 -36.59 -52.13
N GLY A 7 -53.41 -37.00 -51.64
CA GLY A 7 -52.74 -38.30 -51.54
C GLY A 7 -51.21 -38.11 -51.67
N MET A 8 -50.46 -38.59 -50.67
CA MET A 8 -49.07 -39.10 -50.65
C MET A 8 -47.79 -38.28 -51.02
N ILE A 9 -46.87 -38.22 -50.03
CA ILE A 9 -45.42 -38.59 -49.93
C ILE A 9 -44.39 -38.15 -51.01
N LEU A 10 -43.29 -37.46 -50.62
CA LEU A 10 -41.86 -37.93 -50.61
C LEU A 10 -40.80 -36.79 -50.51
N ALA A 11 -39.89 -36.97 -49.54
CA ALA A 11 -38.44 -36.71 -49.45
C ALA A 11 -37.75 -35.50 -50.15
N GLY A 12 -36.90 -34.81 -49.38
CA GLY A 12 -35.76 -34.05 -49.88
C GLY A 12 -34.99 -33.33 -48.76
N CYS A 13 -33.73 -33.73 -48.53
CA CYS A 13 -32.75 -33.13 -47.61
C CYS A 13 -31.88 -32.07 -48.32
N GLY A 14 -31.25 -31.17 -47.55
CA GLY A 14 -30.13 -30.27 -47.93
C GLY A 14 -30.58 -28.88 -48.41
N ASP A 15 -30.06 -27.74 -47.98
CA ASP A 15 -28.74 -27.42 -47.40
C ASP A 15 -28.80 -26.24 -46.42
N GLU A 16 -27.76 -26.19 -45.58
CA GLU A 16 -27.49 -25.21 -44.54
C GLU A 16 -27.24 -23.79 -45.07
N GLY A 17 -27.98 -22.82 -44.54
CA GLY A 17 -27.72 -21.39 -44.68
C GLY A 17 -27.22 -20.81 -43.35
N SER A 18 -25.90 -20.85 -43.17
CA SER A 18 -25.15 -20.23 -42.09
C SER A 18 -25.38 -18.73 -41.99
N SER A 19 -25.80 -18.24 -40.82
CA SER A 19 -25.60 -16.86 -40.39
C SER A 19 -24.80 -16.88 -39.07
N GLY A 20 -23.49 -17.00 -39.24
CA GLY A 20 -22.52 -16.76 -38.18
C GLY A 20 -22.69 -15.36 -37.62
N THR A 21 -23.24 -15.28 -36.41
CA THR A 21 -22.84 -14.24 -35.45
C THR A 21 -22.09 -14.97 -34.36
N GLU A 22 -20.76 -14.94 -34.48
CA GLU A 22 -19.87 -15.35 -33.41
C GLU A 22 -20.15 -14.41 -32.24
N ALA A 23 -20.86 -14.93 -31.22
CA ALA A 23 -20.91 -14.29 -29.92
C ALA A 23 -19.46 -14.06 -29.48
N PRO A 24 -19.11 -12.86 -28.98
CA PRO A 24 -17.77 -12.65 -28.47
C PRO A 24 -17.50 -13.72 -27.42
N ALA A 25 -16.33 -14.36 -27.49
CA ALA A 25 -15.91 -15.38 -26.55
C ALA A 25 -16.14 -14.85 -25.13
N THR A 26 -17.18 -15.39 -24.48
CA THR A 26 -17.37 -15.28 -23.05
C THR A 26 -16.21 -16.06 -22.46
N GLY A 27 -15.10 -15.36 -22.18
CA GLY A 27 -14.12 -15.90 -21.25
C GLY A 27 -14.91 -16.25 -20.01
N ALA A 28 -15.03 -17.54 -19.70
CA ALA A 28 -15.79 -18.01 -18.57
C ALA A 28 -15.16 -17.39 -17.32
N ALA A 29 -15.69 -16.25 -16.89
CA ALA A 29 -15.51 -15.78 -15.54
C ALA A 29 -16.07 -16.92 -14.70
N GLY A 30 -15.20 -17.62 -13.97
CA GLY A 30 -15.63 -18.67 -13.06
C GLY A 30 -16.69 -18.15 -12.10
N ALA A 31 -17.29 -19.03 -11.31
CA ALA A 31 -18.28 -18.61 -10.32
C ALA A 31 -17.72 -17.55 -9.35
N GLY A 32 -16.39 -17.45 -9.19
CA GLY A 32 -15.73 -16.58 -8.23
C GLY A 32 -15.92 -17.09 -6.80
N CYS A 33 -15.51 -16.28 -5.84
CA CYS A 33 -15.65 -16.60 -4.42
C CYS A 33 -16.53 -15.54 -3.76
N ALA A 34 -17.72 -15.96 -3.33
CA ALA A 34 -18.63 -15.10 -2.59
C ALA A 34 -17.97 -14.59 -1.30
N PRO A 35 -18.25 -13.34 -0.88
CA PRO A 35 -17.75 -12.78 0.38
C PRO A 35 -17.98 -13.72 1.57
N ALA A 36 -17.05 -13.71 2.52
CA ALA A 36 -17.22 -14.40 3.79
C ALA A 36 -17.00 -13.40 4.93
N ALA A 37 -18.02 -13.24 5.78
CA ALA A 37 -17.91 -12.43 6.98
C ALA A 37 -16.85 -13.02 7.92
N GLY A 38 -16.19 -12.14 8.67
CA GLY A 38 -15.04 -12.47 9.47
C GLY A 38 -14.56 -11.28 10.26
N THR A 39 -14.02 -11.48 11.45
CA THR A 39 -13.61 -10.35 12.30
C THR A 39 -12.14 -9.97 12.12
N GLN A 40 -11.36 -10.85 11.50
CA GLN A 40 -9.94 -10.66 11.25
C GLN A 40 -9.67 -10.43 9.77
N LEU A 41 -8.86 -9.41 9.47
CA LEU A 41 -8.43 -9.11 8.11
C LEU A 41 -7.01 -9.64 7.89
N VAL A 42 -6.74 -10.08 6.66
CA VAL A 42 -5.41 -10.47 6.20
C VAL A 42 -5.11 -9.83 4.85
N VAL A 43 -3.91 -9.28 4.69
CA VAL A 43 -3.42 -8.77 3.41
C VAL A 43 -2.88 -9.94 2.59
N LEU A 44 -3.28 -9.99 1.32
CA LEU A 44 -2.71 -10.93 0.35
C LEU A 44 -1.37 -10.39 -0.16
N GLU A 45 -0.38 -11.27 -0.27
CA GLU A 45 0.93 -10.92 -0.83
C GLU A 45 0.80 -10.49 -2.30
N ASP A 46 1.36 -9.33 -2.63
CA ASP A 46 1.49 -8.82 -4.00
C ASP A 46 2.69 -9.46 -4.71
N ASP A 47 2.53 -10.71 -5.13
CA ASP A 47 3.60 -11.58 -5.63
C ASP A 47 4.12 -11.19 -7.03
N LYS A 48 3.32 -10.48 -7.83
CA LYS A 48 3.72 -9.88 -9.12
C LYS A 48 4.00 -8.39 -9.05
N LYS A 49 4.07 -7.82 -7.84
CA LYS A 49 4.62 -6.49 -7.61
C LYS A 49 3.83 -5.38 -8.34
N LEU A 50 2.51 -5.42 -8.22
CA LEU A 50 1.61 -4.38 -8.73
C LEU A 50 1.88 -3.04 -8.05
N GLN A 51 2.15 -3.03 -6.75
CA GLN A 51 2.38 -1.85 -5.94
C GLN A 51 3.85 -1.46 -5.97
N ASN A 52 4.13 -0.16 -6.04
CA ASN A 52 5.48 0.33 -5.89
C ASN A 52 5.82 0.38 -4.40
N THR A 53 7.10 0.22 -4.08
CA THR A 53 7.51 -0.10 -2.71
C THR A 53 7.70 1.18 -1.87
N ASP A 54 6.71 1.48 -1.03
CA ASP A 54 6.77 2.61 -0.08
C ASP A 54 7.36 2.15 1.26
N ASN A 55 8.63 1.73 1.20
CA ASN A 55 9.39 1.45 2.41
C ASN A 55 9.64 2.74 3.18
N ILE A 56 9.52 2.67 4.52
CA ILE A 56 9.86 3.80 5.38
C ILE A 56 11.35 4.07 5.28
N VAL A 57 11.72 5.31 4.98
CA VAL A 57 13.11 5.76 4.82
C VAL A 57 13.32 7.09 5.57
N PRO A 58 14.44 7.27 6.27
CA PRO A 58 14.79 8.58 6.81
C PRO A 58 15.24 9.52 5.67
N ALA A 59 14.47 10.56 5.38
CA ALA A 59 14.90 11.65 4.50
C ALA A 59 15.56 12.75 5.35
N ILE A 60 16.76 13.18 4.95
CA ILE A 60 17.65 13.99 5.79
C ILE A 60 18.19 15.14 4.95
N ASN A 61 18.15 16.36 5.47
CA ASN A 61 18.87 17.48 4.87
C ASN A 61 20.37 17.16 4.80
N ALA A 62 20.98 17.26 3.62
CA ALA A 62 22.38 16.86 3.40
C ALA A 62 23.41 17.58 4.29
N LYS A 63 23.09 18.78 4.82
CA LYS A 63 23.99 19.50 5.75
C LYS A 63 23.95 18.91 7.16
N ALA A 64 22.85 18.25 7.52
CA ALA A 64 22.62 17.64 8.83
C ALA A 64 23.00 16.14 8.88
N SER A 65 23.32 15.52 7.74
CA SER A 65 23.55 14.08 7.59
C SER A 65 24.90 13.58 8.13
N LYS A 66 25.11 13.75 9.44
CA LYS A 66 26.29 13.21 10.13
C LYS A 66 26.19 11.69 10.26
N PRO A 67 27.32 10.94 10.19
CA PRO A 67 27.30 9.48 10.30
C PRO A 67 26.56 8.96 11.54
N GLU A 68 26.72 9.61 12.70
CA GLU A 68 26.06 9.23 13.95
C GLU A 68 24.55 9.49 13.92
N LEU A 69 24.11 10.56 13.22
CA LEU A 69 22.70 10.85 12.99
C LEU A 69 22.06 9.77 12.11
N ILE A 70 22.70 9.44 10.98
CA ILE A 70 22.22 8.40 10.06
C ILE A 70 22.16 7.05 10.79
N ALA A 71 23.23 6.66 11.48
CA ALA A 71 23.29 5.39 12.19
C ALA A 71 22.22 5.26 13.28
N ALA A 72 21.86 6.37 13.96
CA ALA A 72 20.77 6.37 14.93
C ALA A 72 19.40 6.18 14.26
N LEU A 73 19.16 6.83 13.11
CA LEU A 73 17.92 6.66 12.34
C LEU A 73 17.82 5.24 11.76
N ASP A 74 18.92 4.69 11.26
CA ASP A 74 18.98 3.34 10.69
C ASP A 74 18.68 2.24 11.73
N LYS A 75 18.86 2.51 13.03
CA LYS A 75 18.38 1.61 14.10
C LYS A 75 16.86 1.46 14.09
N VAL A 76 16.14 2.54 13.78
CA VAL A 76 14.67 2.50 13.64
C VAL A 76 14.32 1.69 12.40
N SER A 77 14.96 1.96 11.27
CA SER A 77 14.75 1.20 10.02
C SER A 77 14.98 -0.30 10.20
N ALA A 78 16.06 -0.69 10.88
CA ALA A 78 16.40 -2.10 11.11
C ALA A 78 15.43 -2.82 12.05
N ALA A 79 14.74 -2.09 12.94
CA ALA A 79 13.79 -2.66 13.89
C ALA A 79 12.36 -2.76 13.33
N LEU A 80 12.08 -2.07 12.22
CA LEU A 80 10.76 -1.94 11.62
C LEU A 80 10.59 -2.89 10.43
N ASP A 81 9.59 -3.76 10.56
CA ASP A 81 8.95 -4.50 9.49
C ASP A 81 7.45 -4.15 9.44
N THR A 82 6.74 -4.57 8.40
CA THR A 82 5.34 -4.19 8.21
C THR A 82 4.46 -4.70 9.34
N THR A 83 4.71 -5.90 9.89
CA THR A 83 3.94 -6.44 11.02
C THR A 83 4.09 -5.57 12.26
N LYS A 84 5.30 -5.14 12.57
CA LYS A 84 5.57 -4.22 13.68
C LYS A 84 4.98 -2.84 13.46
N LEU A 85 4.99 -2.34 12.22
CA LEU A 85 4.38 -1.05 11.88
C LEU A 85 2.86 -1.10 12.05
N ILE A 86 2.22 -2.21 11.64
CA ILE A 86 0.80 -2.48 11.88
C ILE A 86 0.47 -2.43 13.38
N GLU A 87 1.24 -3.12 14.23
CA GLU A 87 1.02 -3.09 15.70
C GLU A 87 1.22 -1.68 16.27
N LEU A 88 2.21 -0.96 15.76
CA LEU A 88 2.48 0.42 16.17
C LEU A 88 1.31 1.35 15.80
N ASN A 89 0.74 1.19 14.60
CA ASN A 89 -0.42 1.96 14.15
C ASN A 89 -1.69 1.57 14.91
N LYS A 90 -1.89 0.28 15.21
CA LYS A 90 -3.01 -0.18 16.07
C LYS A 90 -2.98 0.53 17.41
N ALA A 91 -1.80 0.64 18.04
CA ALA A 91 -1.66 1.29 19.34
C ALA A 91 -2.20 2.74 19.33
N VAL A 92 -2.06 3.45 18.22
CA VAL A 92 -2.53 4.83 18.08
C VAL A 92 -3.98 4.90 17.60
N ASP A 93 -4.28 4.23 16.49
CA ASP A 93 -5.55 4.39 15.78
C ASP A 93 -6.70 3.65 16.47
N VAL A 94 -6.40 2.49 17.06
CA VAL A 94 -7.38 1.60 17.69
C VAL A 94 -7.33 1.74 19.21
N ASP A 95 -6.14 1.59 19.81
CA ASP A 95 -5.98 1.63 21.28
C ASP A 95 -5.91 3.06 21.84
N ARG A 96 -5.95 4.07 20.96
CA ARG A 96 -6.02 5.51 21.30
C ARG A 96 -4.84 6.02 22.12
N LYS A 97 -3.67 5.38 22.03
CA LYS A 97 -2.43 5.96 22.56
C LYS A 97 -2.04 7.19 21.74
N THR A 98 -1.32 8.10 22.36
CA THR A 98 -0.69 9.18 21.60
C THR A 98 0.49 8.61 20.80
N PRO A 99 0.84 9.20 19.63
CA PRO A 99 2.03 8.82 18.88
C PRO A 99 3.31 8.73 19.73
N LYS A 100 3.47 9.68 20.66
CA LYS A 100 4.61 9.73 21.58
C LYS A 100 4.66 8.51 22.51
N VAL A 101 3.55 8.15 23.14
CA VAL A 101 3.50 7.00 24.06
C VAL A 101 3.74 5.69 23.31
N ALA A 102 3.09 5.52 22.14
CA ALA A 102 3.29 4.33 21.31
C ALA A 102 4.76 4.18 20.87
N ALA A 103 5.41 5.28 20.46
CA ALA A 103 6.82 5.30 20.10
C ALA A 103 7.74 4.98 21.30
N GLU A 104 7.46 5.50 22.50
CA GLU A 104 8.26 5.24 23.71
C GLU A 104 8.20 3.76 24.13
N GLU A 105 7.01 3.15 24.08
CA GLU A 105 6.83 1.72 24.36
C GLU A 105 7.52 0.86 23.31
N PHE A 106 7.34 1.17 22.02
CA PHE A 106 8.00 0.45 20.92
C PHE A 106 9.53 0.53 21.04
N ALA A 107 10.06 1.72 21.33
CA ALA A 107 11.48 1.95 21.48
C ALA A 107 12.07 1.14 22.64
N THR A 108 11.33 1.05 23.74
CA THR A 108 11.72 0.23 24.91
C THR A 108 11.68 -1.26 24.55
N ALA A 109 10.58 -1.74 23.97
CA ALA A 109 10.40 -3.14 23.62
C ALA A 109 11.45 -3.66 22.61
N ASN A 110 11.90 -2.79 21.70
CA ASN A 110 12.91 -3.12 20.69
C ASN A 110 14.33 -2.65 21.06
N SER A 111 14.55 -2.17 22.29
CA SER A 111 15.86 -1.71 22.78
C SER A 111 16.54 -0.66 21.87
N LEU A 112 15.75 0.22 21.23
CA LEU A 112 16.24 1.09 20.14
C LEU A 112 17.37 2.03 20.54
N THR A 113 17.46 2.39 21.82
CA THR A 113 18.49 3.31 22.33
C THR A 113 19.80 2.61 22.70
N THR A 114 19.82 1.28 22.71
CA THR A 114 20.99 0.49 23.15
C THR A 114 22.07 0.50 22.08
N GLY A 115 23.30 0.83 22.50
CA GLY A 115 24.47 0.83 21.61
C GLY A 115 24.47 1.96 20.58
N ILE A 116 23.66 3.01 20.78
CA ILE A 116 23.75 4.23 19.97
C ILE A 116 25.01 5.00 20.36
N THR A 117 25.88 5.25 19.38
CA THR A 117 27.04 6.12 19.53
C THR A 117 26.60 7.57 19.59
N LYS A 118 27.12 8.32 20.57
CA LYS A 118 26.83 9.76 20.69
C LYS A 118 27.67 10.55 19.70
N GLY A 119 27.02 11.43 18.95
CA GLY A 119 27.67 12.40 18.06
C GLY A 119 27.96 13.74 18.75
N GLN A 120 28.26 14.76 17.94
CA GLN A 120 28.48 16.13 18.42
C GLN A 120 27.20 16.79 19.00
N GLY A 121 26.02 16.21 18.74
CA GLY A 121 24.74 16.73 19.20
C GLY A 121 24.30 17.98 18.44
N GLY A 122 23.56 18.85 19.13
CA GLY A 122 22.97 20.06 18.56
C GLY A 122 21.46 19.96 18.32
N PRO A 123 20.79 21.06 17.95
CA PRO A 123 19.35 21.07 17.69
C PRO A 123 19.03 20.31 16.41
N ILE A 124 18.03 19.43 16.48
CA ILE A 124 17.45 18.74 15.31
C ILE A 124 15.94 18.86 15.39
N THR A 125 15.34 19.39 14.32
CA THR A 125 13.88 19.37 14.15
C THR A 125 13.53 18.25 13.18
N ILE A 126 12.74 17.29 13.67
CA ILE A 126 12.13 16.23 12.88
C ILE A 126 10.78 16.75 12.39
N GLY A 127 10.59 16.86 11.09
CA GLY A 127 9.28 17.17 10.51
C GLY A 127 8.39 15.93 10.55
N ALA A 128 7.10 16.15 10.81
CA ALA A 128 6.08 15.13 10.72
C ALA A 128 4.89 15.61 9.89
N ALA A 129 4.33 14.67 9.13
CA ALA A 129 3.11 14.86 8.38
C ALA A 129 1.86 14.85 9.28
N ASN A 130 0.70 15.20 8.72
CA ASN A 130 -0.56 15.29 9.45
C ASN A 130 -1.32 13.96 9.62
N PHE A 131 -0.61 12.85 9.82
CA PHE A 131 -1.22 11.56 10.10
C PHE A 131 -0.45 10.76 11.16
N SER A 132 -1.15 9.82 11.81
CA SER A 132 -0.72 9.13 13.03
C SER A 132 0.57 8.34 12.86
N GLU A 133 0.68 7.54 11.80
CA GLU A 133 1.88 6.74 11.53
C GLU A 133 3.12 7.65 11.44
N ASN A 134 3.09 8.68 10.60
CA ASN A 134 4.23 9.56 10.40
C ASN A 134 4.62 10.33 11.67
N GLN A 135 3.64 10.76 12.47
CA GLN A 135 3.89 11.37 13.77
C GLN A 135 4.57 10.38 14.73
N THR A 136 4.16 9.12 14.70
CA THR A 136 4.73 8.07 15.54
C THR A 136 6.15 7.71 15.11
N LEU A 137 6.41 7.59 13.81
CA LEU A 137 7.75 7.44 13.24
C LEU A 137 8.65 8.64 13.57
N GLY A 138 8.11 9.86 13.53
CA GLY A 138 8.81 11.08 13.94
C GLY A 138 9.24 11.06 15.41
N GLU A 139 8.39 10.53 16.29
CA GLU A 139 8.73 10.33 17.71
C GLU A 139 9.78 9.23 17.90
N LEU A 140 9.75 8.14 17.12
CA LEU A 140 10.84 7.14 17.12
C LEU A 140 12.18 7.76 16.72
N TYR A 141 12.19 8.59 15.67
CA TYR A 141 13.37 9.34 15.26
C TYR A 141 13.84 10.29 16.36
N ARG A 142 12.92 10.99 17.04
CA ARG A 142 13.27 11.85 18.19
C ARG A 142 13.95 11.04 19.29
N ILE A 143 13.45 9.85 19.62
CA ILE A 143 14.01 8.99 20.67
C ILE A 143 15.45 8.58 20.35
N VAL A 144 15.71 8.02 19.17
CA VAL A 144 17.05 7.55 18.80
C VAL A 144 18.04 8.71 18.61
N LEU A 145 17.60 9.85 18.08
CA LEU A 145 18.43 11.04 17.95
C LEU A 145 18.75 11.67 19.31
N THR A 146 17.81 11.65 20.25
CA THR A 146 18.07 12.08 21.64
C THR A 146 19.13 11.18 22.28
N ALA A 147 19.03 9.85 22.09
CA ALA A 147 20.02 8.91 22.59
C ALA A 147 21.41 9.12 21.94
N ALA A 148 21.45 9.56 20.68
CA ALA A 148 22.67 9.96 19.97
C ALA A 148 23.24 11.33 20.40
N GLY A 149 22.60 12.02 21.36
CA GLY A 149 23.08 13.28 21.92
C GLY A 149 22.52 14.55 21.29
N TYR A 150 21.54 14.45 20.37
CA TYR A 150 20.88 15.61 19.78
C TYR A 150 19.77 16.17 20.68
N GLN A 151 19.52 17.47 20.58
CA GLN A 151 18.33 18.13 21.14
C GLN A 151 17.21 18.01 20.11
N ALA A 152 16.62 16.82 20.04
CA ALA A 152 15.63 16.46 19.04
C ALA A 152 14.22 16.90 19.45
N LYS A 153 13.48 17.52 18.52
CA LYS A 153 12.04 17.80 18.68
C LYS A 153 11.28 17.41 17.41
N VAL A 154 10.03 16.98 17.57
CA VAL A 154 9.10 16.75 16.45
C VAL A 154 8.31 18.02 16.20
N GLN A 155 8.14 18.39 14.94
CA GLN A 155 7.30 19.50 14.50
C GLN A 155 6.36 19.01 13.40
N GLN A 156 5.06 19.10 13.65
CA GLN A 156 4.05 18.86 12.63
C GLN A 156 4.01 20.05 11.67
N ILE A 157 4.14 19.78 10.38
CA ILE A 157 4.15 20.83 9.34
C ILE A 157 2.96 20.69 8.39
N GLY A 158 2.39 19.48 8.27
CA GLY A 158 1.22 19.24 7.44
C GLY A 158 1.51 18.26 6.31
N ASN A 159 1.20 18.65 5.08
CA ASN A 159 1.41 17.84 3.89
C ASN A 159 2.83 17.98 3.32
N ARG A 160 3.19 17.07 2.41
CA ARG A 160 4.52 16.96 1.80
C ARG A 160 4.93 18.23 1.06
N GLU A 161 3.99 18.88 0.38
CA GLU A 161 4.22 20.14 -0.34
C GLU A 161 4.70 21.28 0.58
N LEU A 162 4.48 21.17 1.89
CA LEU A 162 4.95 22.14 2.88
C LEU A 162 6.24 21.70 3.57
N TYR A 163 6.33 20.44 4.03
CA TYR A 163 7.50 20.00 4.79
C TYR A 163 8.70 19.65 3.92
N GLU A 164 8.51 19.17 2.70
CA GLU A 164 9.62 18.77 1.83
C GLU A 164 10.48 19.99 1.44
N PRO A 165 9.92 21.13 1.01
CA PRO A 165 10.72 22.33 0.78
C PRO A 165 11.39 22.86 2.05
N ALA A 166 10.76 22.68 3.23
CA ALA A 166 11.36 23.05 4.51
C ALA A 166 12.54 22.14 4.86
N LEU A 167 12.47 20.85 4.50
CA LEU A 167 13.56 19.88 4.63
C LEU A 167 14.73 20.23 3.74
N GLU A 168 14.51 20.55 2.46
CA GLU A 168 15.58 21.00 1.55
C GLU A 168 16.30 22.26 2.05
N LYS A 169 15.52 23.24 2.53
CA LYS A 169 16.06 24.49 3.07
C LYS A 169 16.79 24.31 4.41
N GLY A 170 16.60 23.17 5.06
CA GLY A 170 17.15 22.91 6.39
C GLY A 170 16.42 23.65 7.51
N GLU A 171 15.18 24.08 7.29
CA GLU A 171 14.28 24.59 8.34
C GLU A 171 13.89 23.44 9.29
N ILE A 172 13.76 22.24 8.74
CA ILE A 172 13.80 20.95 9.44
C ILE A 172 14.94 20.09 8.89
N GLN A 173 15.39 19.10 9.64
CA GLN A 173 16.57 18.31 9.28
C GLN A 173 16.26 16.87 8.91
N VAL A 174 15.15 16.30 9.41
CA VAL A 174 14.80 14.90 9.18
C VAL A 174 13.29 14.76 9.01
N VAL A 175 12.83 13.88 8.13
CA VAL A 175 11.43 13.45 8.01
C VAL A 175 11.39 11.93 7.79
N PRO A 176 10.52 11.16 8.45
CA PRO A 176 10.19 9.80 8.02
C PRO A 176 9.41 9.87 6.71
N GLU A 177 9.93 9.26 5.65
CA GLU A 177 9.37 9.32 4.31
C GLU A 177 9.14 7.94 3.71
N TYR A 178 8.42 7.93 2.59
CA TYR A 178 7.95 6.74 1.89
C TYR A 178 8.64 6.68 0.54
N ALA A 179 9.43 5.64 0.31
CA ALA A 179 10.47 5.66 -0.72
C ALA A 179 9.95 5.91 -2.14
N ALA A 180 8.94 5.18 -2.59
CA ALA A 180 8.41 5.30 -3.96
C ALA A 180 7.70 6.64 -4.17
N THR A 181 6.85 7.03 -3.23
CA THR A 181 6.09 8.28 -3.29
C THR A 181 7.02 9.50 -3.26
N LEU A 182 8.05 9.49 -2.40
CA LEU A 182 9.03 10.59 -2.37
C LEU A 182 9.87 10.62 -3.65
N ALA A 183 10.27 9.47 -4.19
CA ALA A 183 11.06 9.41 -5.42
C ALA A 183 10.33 10.11 -6.58
N ASP A 184 9.05 9.78 -6.77
CA ASP A 184 8.25 10.36 -7.84
C ASP A 184 7.91 11.84 -7.58
N PHE A 185 7.68 12.21 -6.31
CA PHE A 185 7.46 13.62 -5.92
C PHE A 185 8.69 14.49 -6.28
N LEU A 186 9.88 14.09 -5.85
CA LEU A 186 11.12 14.80 -6.16
C LEU A 186 11.44 14.77 -7.64
N ASN A 187 11.17 13.66 -8.32
CA ASN A 187 11.36 13.55 -9.76
C ASN A 187 10.46 14.54 -10.53
N GLY A 188 9.19 14.67 -10.15
CA GLY A 188 8.28 15.65 -10.74
C GLY A 188 8.74 17.10 -10.49
N LYS A 189 9.33 17.36 -9.32
CA LYS A 189 9.91 18.67 -8.99
C LYS A 189 11.16 18.98 -9.80
N VAL A 190 12.07 18.01 -9.93
CA VAL A 190 13.38 18.16 -10.58
C VAL A 190 13.27 18.14 -12.11
N ASN A 191 12.47 17.23 -12.65
CA ASN A 191 12.38 16.94 -14.09
C ASN A 191 11.04 17.38 -14.71
N GLY A 192 10.16 18.01 -13.93
CA GLY A 192 8.86 18.53 -14.36
C GLY A 192 7.69 17.59 -14.07
N ALA A 193 6.49 18.18 -13.90
CA ALA A 193 5.29 17.45 -13.44
C ALA A 193 4.85 16.28 -14.34
N SER A 194 5.31 16.24 -15.59
CA SER A 194 5.04 15.16 -16.55
C SER A 194 6.16 14.13 -16.65
N ALA A 195 7.17 14.20 -15.77
CA ALA A 195 8.25 13.22 -15.74
C ALA A 195 7.68 11.82 -15.47
N ALA A 196 8.18 10.82 -16.20
CA ALA A 196 7.82 9.43 -15.95
C ALA A 196 8.23 9.04 -14.53
N ALA A 197 7.41 8.23 -13.86
CA ALA A 197 7.73 7.69 -12.55
C ALA A 197 9.08 6.98 -12.57
N ILE A 198 9.90 7.25 -11.56
CA ILE A 198 11.19 6.59 -11.33
C ILE A 198 11.09 5.55 -10.22
N SER A 199 9.99 5.55 -9.45
CA SER A 199 9.70 4.52 -8.50
C SER A 199 9.39 3.18 -9.17
N SER A 200 9.73 2.11 -8.47
CA SER A 200 9.59 0.73 -8.93
C SER A 200 9.10 -0.14 -7.77
N PRO A 201 8.54 -1.32 -8.06
CA PRO A 201 8.35 -2.33 -7.02
C PRO A 201 9.65 -2.95 -6.51
N ASP A 202 10.76 -2.73 -7.21
CA ASP A 202 12.11 -3.07 -6.76
C ASP A 202 12.64 -1.95 -5.86
N LEU A 203 12.94 -2.28 -4.59
CA LEU A 203 13.39 -1.30 -3.60
C LEU A 203 14.74 -0.70 -3.96
N ASP A 204 15.67 -1.49 -4.48
CA ASP A 204 17.01 -0.99 -4.82
C ASP A 204 16.92 0.02 -5.95
N LYS A 205 16.10 -0.25 -6.98
CA LYS A 205 15.84 0.69 -8.07
C LYS A 205 15.14 1.96 -7.59
N THR A 206 14.14 1.83 -6.72
CA THR A 206 13.44 2.98 -6.14
C THR A 206 14.41 3.84 -5.33
N MET A 207 15.25 3.23 -4.50
CA MET A 207 16.24 3.94 -3.69
C MET A 207 17.35 4.58 -4.54
N GLU A 208 17.78 3.94 -5.63
CA GLU A 208 18.72 4.52 -6.60
C GLU A 208 18.13 5.76 -7.27
N GLY A 209 16.89 5.67 -7.75
CA GLY A 209 16.15 6.79 -8.31
C GLY A 209 15.97 7.91 -7.30
N LEU A 210 15.52 7.58 -6.08
CA LEU A 210 15.32 8.53 -4.98
C LEU A 210 16.60 9.27 -4.62
N LYS A 211 17.74 8.57 -4.47
CA LYS A 211 19.05 9.18 -4.23
C LYS A 211 19.44 10.13 -5.36
N THR A 212 19.26 9.71 -6.61
CA THR A 212 19.59 10.52 -7.79
C THR A 212 18.85 11.85 -7.84
N VAL A 213 17.56 11.88 -7.50
CA VAL A 213 16.78 13.12 -7.46
C VAL A 213 16.97 13.90 -6.16
N GLY A 214 17.18 13.22 -5.03
CA GLY A 214 17.45 13.83 -3.73
C GLY A 214 18.78 14.58 -3.69
N ASP A 215 19.84 14.03 -4.29
CA ASP A 215 21.15 14.69 -4.38
C ASP A 215 21.05 16.05 -5.09
N LYS A 216 20.18 16.16 -6.10
CA LYS A 216 19.96 17.41 -6.84
C LYS A 216 19.28 18.50 -6.02
N VAL A 217 18.60 18.13 -4.93
CA VAL A 217 17.89 19.05 -4.04
C VAL A 217 18.51 19.14 -2.64
N GLY A 218 19.68 18.53 -2.44
CA GLY A 218 20.39 18.59 -1.17
C GLY A 218 19.75 17.73 -0.07
N LEU A 219 19.14 16.60 -0.46
CA LEU A 219 18.63 15.58 0.45
C LEU A 219 19.48 14.32 0.38
N THR A 220 19.63 13.66 1.51
CA THR A 220 20.27 12.36 1.69
C THR A 220 19.32 11.42 2.40
N PHE A 221 19.52 10.12 2.25
CA PHE A 221 18.61 9.11 2.78
C PHE A 221 19.35 8.09 3.64
N GLY A 222 18.74 7.69 4.75
CA GLY A 222 19.20 6.56 5.55
C GLY A 222 18.90 5.21 4.88
N ALA A 223 19.12 4.12 5.60
CA ALA A 223 18.69 2.80 5.19
C ALA A 223 17.14 2.71 5.20
N PRO A 224 16.52 2.19 4.14
CA PRO A 224 15.08 1.90 4.17
C PRO A 224 14.80 0.76 5.15
N SER A 225 13.67 0.83 5.83
CA SER A 225 13.15 -0.25 6.68
C SER A 225 12.56 -1.38 5.82
N ALA A 226 12.33 -2.55 6.43
CA ALA A 226 11.52 -3.59 5.79
C ALA A 226 10.01 -3.25 5.81
N ALA A 227 9.60 -2.30 6.67
CA ALA A 227 8.22 -1.86 6.78
C ALA A 227 7.78 -1.05 5.56
N GLN A 228 6.57 -1.34 5.09
CA GLN A 228 5.93 -0.71 3.94
C GLN A 228 4.59 -0.13 4.34
N ASP A 229 4.30 1.10 3.91
CA ASP A 229 2.97 1.68 3.91
C ASP A 229 2.59 2.04 2.47
N GLN A 230 1.84 1.13 1.84
CA GLN A 230 1.41 1.25 0.46
C GLN A 230 0.01 0.70 0.31
N ASN A 231 -0.62 0.95 -0.84
CA ASN A 231 -1.85 0.26 -1.19
C ASN A 231 -1.65 -1.25 -1.11
N ALA A 232 -2.61 -1.94 -0.53
CA ALA A 232 -2.64 -3.37 -0.40
C ALA A 232 -4.08 -3.86 -0.61
N PHE A 233 -4.24 -5.18 -0.63
CA PHE A 233 -5.55 -5.80 -0.77
C PHE A 233 -5.77 -6.79 0.35
N ALA A 234 -6.81 -6.53 1.14
CA ALA A 234 -7.19 -7.38 2.25
C ALA A 234 -8.45 -8.17 1.96
N VAL A 235 -8.52 -9.33 2.58
CA VAL A 235 -9.69 -10.19 2.67
C VAL A 235 -9.91 -10.55 4.15
N THR A 236 -11.04 -11.15 4.51
CA THR A 236 -11.17 -11.76 5.84
C THR A 236 -10.30 -13.01 5.94
N LYS A 237 -9.79 -13.33 7.12
CA LYS A 237 -9.05 -14.57 7.35
C LYS A 237 -9.89 -15.80 6.98
N GLU A 238 -11.17 -15.76 7.32
CA GLU A 238 -12.15 -16.80 7.00
C GLU A 238 -12.28 -16.99 5.48
N PHE A 239 -12.31 -15.90 4.71
CA PHE A 239 -12.30 -15.96 3.24
C PHE A 239 -10.98 -16.53 2.69
N ALA A 240 -9.84 -16.10 3.23
CA ALA A 240 -8.53 -16.58 2.81
C ALA A 240 -8.36 -18.08 3.08
N ASP A 241 -8.67 -18.54 4.30
CA ASP A 241 -8.52 -19.94 4.71
C ASP A 241 -9.46 -20.85 3.92
N LYS A 242 -10.73 -20.46 3.76
CA LYS A 242 -11.73 -21.22 3.00
C LYS A 242 -11.32 -21.47 1.56
N ASN A 243 -10.68 -20.50 0.93
CA ASN A 243 -10.31 -20.56 -0.48
C ASN A 243 -8.81 -20.84 -0.69
N GLY A 244 -8.04 -21.06 0.39
CA GLY A 244 -6.60 -21.31 0.36
C GLY A 244 -5.81 -20.19 -0.31
N LEU A 245 -6.01 -18.94 0.14
CA LEU A 245 -5.39 -17.74 -0.44
C LEU A 245 -4.22 -17.24 0.41
N LYS A 246 -3.09 -16.99 -0.23
CA LYS A 246 -1.97 -16.26 0.38
C LYS A 246 -1.55 -15.06 -0.46
N THR A 247 -1.65 -15.17 -1.77
CA THR A 247 -1.19 -14.15 -2.72
C THR A 247 -2.34 -13.57 -3.57
N LEU A 248 -2.07 -12.46 -4.24
CA LEU A 248 -2.97 -11.92 -5.26
C LEU A 248 -3.10 -12.86 -6.46
N SER A 249 -2.06 -13.60 -6.82
CA SER A 249 -2.17 -14.66 -7.83
C SER A 249 -3.09 -15.81 -7.40
N ASP A 250 -3.08 -16.22 -6.13
CA ASP A 250 -4.03 -17.21 -5.61
C ASP A 250 -5.47 -16.74 -5.79
N LEU A 251 -5.74 -15.49 -5.42
CA LEU A 251 -7.06 -14.87 -5.58
C LEU A 251 -7.46 -14.81 -7.05
N ALA A 252 -6.56 -14.39 -7.94
CA ALA A 252 -6.81 -14.34 -9.36
C ALA A 252 -7.17 -15.72 -9.94
N ALA A 253 -6.43 -16.76 -9.56
CA ALA A 253 -6.63 -18.11 -10.06
C ALA A 253 -7.90 -18.77 -9.52
N LYS A 254 -8.24 -18.55 -8.25
CA LYS A 254 -9.30 -19.31 -7.55
C LYS A 254 -10.61 -18.54 -7.42
N CYS A 255 -10.54 -17.22 -7.37
CA CYS A 255 -11.64 -16.35 -7.00
C CYS A 255 -11.91 -15.23 -8.01
N SER A 256 -11.30 -15.21 -9.18
CA SER A 256 -11.76 -14.34 -10.28
C SER A 256 -13.13 -14.84 -10.77
N GLY A 257 -14.14 -13.98 -10.80
CA GLY A 257 -15.49 -14.41 -11.15
C GLY A 257 -16.64 -13.59 -10.59
N THR A 258 -17.85 -13.96 -11.01
CA THR A 258 -19.08 -13.18 -10.81
C THR A 258 -19.52 -13.02 -9.35
N ALA A 259 -19.18 -13.97 -8.47
CA ALA A 259 -19.50 -13.86 -7.04
C ALA A 259 -18.52 -12.96 -6.26
N THR A 260 -17.38 -12.59 -6.85
CA THR A 260 -16.35 -11.82 -6.14
C THR A 260 -16.63 -10.34 -6.25
N ILE A 261 -16.62 -9.65 -5.11
CA ILE A 261 -16.89 -8.21 -5.03
C ILE A 261 -15.62 -7.50 -4.56
N LEU A 262 -15.12 -6.57 -5.37
CA LEU A 262 -13.99 -5.70 -5.02
C LEU A 262 -14.51 -4.39 -4.43
N GLY A 263 -14.02 -4.02 -3.25
CA GLY A 263 -14.27 -2.71 -2.64
C GLY A 263 -13.07 -1.78 -2.70
N GLY A 264 -13.31 -0.48 -2.85
CA GLY A 264 -12.28 0.54 -2.80
C GLY A 264 -12.81 1.93 -3.12
N PRO A 265 -11.95 2.95 -3.22
CA PRO A 265 -12.38 4.32 -3.49
C PRO A 265 -12.97 4.46 -4.91
N PRO A 266 -13.83 5.46 -5.18
CA PRO A 266 -14.59 5.57 -6.44
C PRO A 266 -13.74 5.55 -7.70
N GLU A 267 -12.49 6.01 -7.63
CA GLU A 267 -11.54 6.03 -8.73
C GLU A 267 -10.84 4.68 -8.98
N CYS A 268 -10.90 3.73 -8.03
CA CYS A 268 -10.22 2.44 -8.10
C CYS A 268 -10.43 1.67 -9.43
N PRO A 269 -11.63 1.65 -10.04
CA PRO A 269 -11.85 0.99 -11.33
C PRO A 269 -10.88 1.43 -12.44
N GLN A 270 -10.43 2.70 -12.40
CA GLN A 270 -9.57 3.28 -13.43
C GLN A 270 -8.08 3.37 -13.03
N ARG A 271 -7.76 3.13 -11.75
CA ARG A 271 -6.41 3.33 -11.23
C ARG A 271 -5.49 2.15 -11.59
N PRO A 272 -4.32 2.40 -12.23
CA PRO A 272 -3.36 1.35 -12.54
C PRO A 272 -2.81 0.60 -11.32
N LYS A 273 -2.94 1.17 -10.12
CA LYS A 273 -2.54 0.57 -8.83
C LYS A 273 -3.72 0.07 -8.01
N CYS A 274 -4.90 -0.06 -8.63
CA CYS A 274 -6.10 -0.65 -8.02
C CYS A 274 -6.71 -1.70 -8.95
N GLN A 275 -8.01 -1.61 -9.30
CA GLN A 275 -8.70 -2.62 -10.11
C GLN A 275 -8.06 -2.81 -11.48
N LYS A 276 -7.80 -1.73 -12.23
CA LYS A 276 -7.15 -1.82 -13.56
C LYS A 276 -5.82 -2.58 -13.49
N GLY A 277 -5.05 -2.35 -12.43
CA GLY A 277 -3.82 -3.07 -12.16
C GLY A 277 -4.02 -4.56 -11.88
N LEU A 278 -5.02 -4.91 -11.06
CA LEU A 278 -5.38 -6.31 -10.82
C LEU A 278 -5.80 -7.03 -12.11
N GLU A 279 -6.51 -6.34 -13.00
CA GLU A 279 -6.90 -6.88 -14.30
C GLU A 279 -5.68 -7.09 -15.22
N GLU A 280 -4.81 -6.08 -15.35
CA GLU A 280 -3.68 -6.11 -16.28
C GLU A 280 -2.53 -7.02 -15.80
N VAL A 281 -2.21 -7.02 -14.50
CA VAL A 281 -1.05 -7.75 -13.94
C VAL A 281 -1.43 -9.18 -13.53
N TYR A 282 -2.63 -9.34 -12.95
CA TYR A 282 -3.06 -10.61 -12.38
C TYR A 282 -4.11 -11.34 -13.23
N SER A 283 -4.70 -10.68 -14.24
CA SER A 283 -5.88 -11.21 -14.94
C SER A 283 -7.07 -11.48 -14.01
N PHE A 284 -7.10 -10.81 -12.86
CA PHE A 284 -8.19 -10.90 -11.91
C PHE A 284 -9.36 -10.03 -12.37
N LYS A 285 -10.57 -10.59 -12.35
CA LYS A 285 -11.82 -9.89 -12.67
C LYS A 285 -12.82 -10.13 -11.55
N ALA A 286 -13.16 -9.08 -10.81
CA ALA A 286 -14.28 -9.10 -9.90
C ALA A 286 -15.60 -9.10 -10.68
N GLY A 287 -16.63 -9.72 -10.13
CA GLY A 287 -17.98 -9.70 -10.70
C GLY A 287 -18.66 -8.35 -10.56
N SER A 288 -18.33 -7.63 -9.49
CA SER A 288 -18.80 -6.26 -9.26
C SER A 288 -17.81 -5.46 -8.42
N PHE A 289 -17.99 -4.14 -8.45
CA PHE A 289 -17.23 -3.18 -7.67
C PHE A 289 -18.15 -2.46 -6.68
N SER A 290 -17.69 -2.28 -5.45
CA SER A 290 -18.35 -1.50 -4.41
C SER A 290 -17.53 -0.25 -4.10
N SER A 291 -18.14 0.92 -4.29
CA SER A 291 -17.51 2.21 -4.01
C SER A 291 -17.56 2.51 -2.52
N LEU A 292 -16.38 2.61 -1.89
CA LEU A 292 -16.16 2.79 -0.45
C LEU A 292 -15.05 3.83 -0.21
N ASP A 293 -14.56 3.96 1.02
CA ASP A 293 -13.37 4.77 1.35
C ASP A 293 -12.06 4.03 1.03
N ALA A 294 -10.94 4.76 0.90
CA ALA A 294 -9.63 4.16 0.66
C ALA A 294 -9.09 3.51 1.94
N GLY A 295 -9.35 2.21 2.13
CA GLY A 295 -8.86 1.46 3.28
C GLY A 295 -9.43 1.87 4.63
N GLY A 296 -10.43 2.75 4.67
CA GLY A 296 -10.98 3.31 5.91
C GLY A 296 -12.10 2.45 6.53
N PRO A 297 -12.85 3.01 7.52
CA PRO A 297 -13.90 2.29 8.24
C PRO A 297 -14.97 1.64 7.34
N GLN A 298 -15.33 2.23 6.20
CA GLN A 298 -16.37 1.65 5.34
C GLN A 298 -15.87 0.38 4.65
N THR A 299 -14.66 0.39 4.11
CA THR A 299 -14.01 -0.78 3.50
C THR A 299 -13.78 -1.89 4.52
N LYS A 300 -13.30 -1.56 5.72
CA LYS A 300 -13.11 -2.56 6.80
C LYS A 300 -14.43 -3.17 7.26
N SER A 301 -15.46 -2.35 7.46
CA SER A 301 -16.79 -2.82 7.82
C SER A 301 -17.35 -3.74 6.72
N ALA A 302 -17.26 -3.33 5.46
CA ALA A 302 -17.74 -4.12 4.34
C ALA A 302 -17.02 -5.46 4.19
N LEU A 303 -15.70 -5.52 4.45
CA LEU A 303 -14.97 -6.79 4.52
C LEU A 303 -15.49 -7.66 5.66
N THR A 304 -15.54 -7.11 6.87
CA THR A 304 -15.84 -7.88 8.08
C THR A 304 -17.30 -8.37 8.13
N THR A 305 -18.24 -7.61 7.57
CA THR A 305 -19.65 -8.04 7.45
C THR A 305 -19.91 -8.96 6.25
N GLY A 306 -18.89 -9.25 5.42
CA GLY A 306 -19.05 -10.06 4.22
C GLY A 306 -19.88 -9.37 3.13
N THR A 307 -19.84 -8.04 3.06
CA THR A 307 -20.45 -7.26 1.97
C THR A 307 -19.55 -7.22 0.73
N ILE A 308 -18.23 -7.29 0.91
CA ILE A 308 -17.24 -7.40 -0.16
C ILE A 308 -16.29 -8.59 0.08
N SER A 309 -15.72 -9.14 -1.00
CA SER A 309 -14.78 -10.27 -0.91
C SER A 309 -13.35 -9.81 -0.65
N ILE A 310 -12.95 -8.71 -1.29
CA ILE A 310 -11.61 -8.10 -1.26
C ILE A 310 -11.77 -6.59 -1.22
N GLY A 311 -10.91 -5.90 -0.46
CA GLY A 311 -10.92 -4.44 -0.34
C GLY A 311 -9.52 -3.85 -0.50
N LEU A 312 -9.42 -2.68 -1.12
CA LEU A 312 -8.21 -1.86 -1.06
C LEU A 312 -8.03 -1.33 0.37
N VAL A 313 -6.86 -1.58 0.95
CA VAL A 313 -6.43 -1.10 2.27
C VAL A 313 -5.00 -0.54 2.19
N PHE A 314 -4.46 -0.04 3.31
CA PHE A 314 -3.04 0.27 3.43
C PHE A 314 -2.32 -0.88 4.14
N SER A 315 -1.10 -1.22 3.70
CA SER A 315 -0.35 -2.37 4.19
C SER A 315 0.05 -2.25 5.66
N SER A 316 0.14 -1.03 6.19
CA SER A 316 0.47 -0.77 7.59
C SER A 316 -0.74 -0.50 8.47
N ASP A 317 -1.96 -0.62 7.95
CA ASP A 317 -3.17 -0.24 8.69
C ASP A 317 -3.31 -1.02 10.00
N GLY A 318 -3.49 -0.32 11.12
CA GLY A 318 -3.59 -0.92 12.45
C GLY A 318 -4.75 -1.91 12.62
N ALA A 319 -5.77 -1.88 11.77
CA ALA A 319 -6.84 -2.88 11.77
C ALA A 319 -6.40 -4.25 11.21
N LEU A 320 -5.23 -4.32 10.56
CA LEU A 320 -4.61 -5.56 10.11
C LEU A 320 -3.82 -6.27 11.21
N ALA A 321 -3.62 -5.62 12.36
CA ALA A 321 -3.01 -6.23 13.52
C ALA A 321 -3.88 -7.41 13.95
N ALA A 322 -3.36 -8.60 13.70
CA ALA A 322 -3.99 -9.83 14.15
C ALA A 322 -3.95 -9.85 15.69
N GLY A 323 -5.07 -10.26 16.31
CA GLY A 323 -4.97 -10.94 17.60
C GLY A 323 -4.23 -12.27 17.46
#